data_AF-A0A9D6URP5-F1
#
_entry.id   AF-A0A9D6URP5-F1
#
_cell.length_a   1.000
_cell.length_b   1.000
_cell.length_c   1.000
_cell.angle_alpha   90.00
_cell.angle_beta   90.00
_cell.angle_gamma   90.00
#
_symmetry.space_group_name_H-M   'P 1'
#
loop_
_entity.id
_entity.type
_entity.pdbx_description
1 polymer ?
#
loop_
_entity_poly.entity_id
_entity_poly.type
_entity_poly.pdbx_seq_one_letter_code
_entity_poly.pdbx_strand_id
1 'polypeptide(L)'
;MQRFRGAPLELQARGLLSLVEAGKTKGRLDEKAMIEECFHLAARAQREQPLVLIGGGITEDPDFFLQRATAQKLDRLSLQAWAVRLMAMRDKAKARELFAQMALPPYRRLTCRDRLLDAPDAYYEALAVVLRDTFSAKQRAEGEVAALARTELSNTRSPAQLEPLLKQLSALEWTRDEYALLLPALGQSLGEMRVDDRTFTARAGTLYGIIPKSEEFALKARAAGVAADPVALGIRQLLAAHLPVERCADTAAPEKPPPPGVRVLPKPPHPAFEDESLPEVANYFNFKLRLPAYLPSVELPPLEKVRMTPARLAGAMEKKKIYWSNEREITRLAQGLMWGGKESPLTDDEKNTAEWKRKAAEYRRAVSDYRRVEGQPAESFFLHKAGLIMALWAQMPVAVEKSEVLADAVRFIASVDKREVGLDLWVLGVRDMMDRARRGQADRSVPPEVLEALTQSGDQVMTLVAEMNWNLN
;
A
#
# COMPACT_ATOMS: atom_id res chain seq x y z
N MET A 1 6.40 23.05 17.72
CA MET A 1 5.32 22.44 18.53
C MET A 1 4.02 23.23 18.47
N GLN A 2 4.01 24.54 18.78
CA GLN A 2 2.78 25.36 18.73
C GLN A 2 2.03 25.27 17.38
N ARG A 3 2.76 25.20 16.25
CA ARG A 3 2.17 25.02 14.92
C ARG A 3 1.37 23.73 14.69
N PHE A 4 1.60 22.69 15.50
CA PHE A 4 0.87 21.43 15.40
C PHE A 4 -0.33 21.39 16.36
N ARG A 5 -0.40 22.29 17.36
CA ARG A 5 -1.56 22.34 18.26
C ARG A 5 -2.81 22.68 17.45
N GLY A 6 -3.86 21.88 17.63
CA GLY A 6 -5.14 22.07 16.96
C GLY A 6 -5.25 21.41 15.59
N ALA A 7 -4.15 20.85 15.04
CA ALA A 7 -4.22 20.03 13.83
C ALA A 7 -4.88 18.66 14.11
N PRO A 8 -5.35 17.94 13.09
CA PRO A 8 -5.73 16.53 13.23
C PRO A 8 -4.61 15.68 13.85
N LEU A 9 -4.97 14.70 14.69
CA LEU A 9 -4.01 13.96 15.53
C LEU A 9 -2.93 13.25 14.71
N GLU A 10 -3.30 12.74 13.54
CA GLU A 10 -2.42 12.09 12.58
C GLU A 10 -1.32 13.03 12.08
N LEU A 11 -1.69 14.29 11.79
CA LEU A 11 -0.75 15.32 11.35
C LEU A 11 0.08 15.87 12.51
N GLN A 12 -0.47 15.90 13.73
CA GLN A 12 0.30 16.21 14.93
C GLN A 12 1.41 15.18 15.14
N ALA A 13 1.04 13.88 15.22
CA ALA A 13 1.98 12.79 15.40
C ALA A 13 3.04 12.78 14.29
N ARG A 14 2.61 12.80 13.01
CA ARG A 14 3.53 12.85 11.87
C ARG A 14 4.50 14.02 11.94
N GLY A 15 3.98 15.22 12.18
CA GLY A 15 4.76 16.45 12.19
C GLY A 15 5.80 16.48 13.30
N LEU A 16 5.44 15.99 14.50
CA LEU A 16 6.36 15.87 15.64
C LEU A 16 7.40 14.77 15.40
N LEU A 17 7.00 13.58 14.94
CA LEU A 17 7.94 12.49 14.58
C LEU A 17 8.95 12.96 13.52
N SER A 18 8.50 13.72 12.53
CA SER A 18 9.38 14.29 11.50
C SER A 18 10.41 15.29 12.07
N LEU A 19 10.03 16.05 13.10
CA LEU A 19 10.98 16.97 13.77
C LEU A 19 12.03 16.20 14.56
N VAL A 20 11.63 15.15 15.27
CA VAL A 20 12.52 14.27 16.03
C VAL A 20 13.49 13.55 15.10
N GLU A 21 12.98 12.96 14.01
CA GLU A 21 13.80 12.26 13.03
C GLU A 21 14.83 13.19 12.37
N ALA A 22 14.45 14.42 12.05
CA ALA A 22 15.34 15.41 11.46
C ALA A 22 16.33 16.05 12.47
N GLY A 23 16.33 15.65 13.74
CA GLY A 23 17.16 16.26 14.79
C GLY A 23 16.85 17.74 15.06
N LYS A 24 15.65 18.21 14.68
CA LYS A 24 15.24 19.63 14.78
C LYS A 24 14.64 19.98 16.15
N THR A 25 14.75 19.07 17.12
CA THR A 25 14.33 19.17 18.52
C THR A 25 15.37 19.83 19.43
N LYS A 26 16.62 19.98 18.96
CA LYS A 26 17.75 20.73 19.58
C LYS A 26 17.75 20.77 21.12
N GLY A 27 17.70 19.62 21.81
CA GLY A 27 17.92 19.50 23.26
C GLY A 27 16.99 20.28 24.18
N ARG A 28 15.97 20.97 23.65
CA ARG A 28 15.03 21.80 24.42
C ARG A 28 13.81 21.01 24.90
N LEU A 29 13.69 19.76 24.46
CA LEU A 29 12.52 18.92 24.64
C LEU A 29 12.95 17.48 24.88
N ASP A 30 12.24 16.81 25.77
CA ASP A 30 12.38 15.38 25.97
C ASP A 30 11.85 14.65 24.73
N GLU A 31 12.77 14.23 23.86
CA GLU A 31 12.43 13.48 22.65
C GLU A 31 11.74 12.16 22.96
N LYS A 32 12.09 11.50 24.09
CA LYS A 32 11.46 10.24 24.47
C LYS A 32 10.00 10.47 24.81
N ALA A 33 9.71 11.45 25.66
CA ALA A 33 8.34 11.82 26.01
C ALA A 33 7.54 12.25 24.76
N MET A 34 8.15 12.98 23.82
CA MET A 34 7.49 13.38 22.58
C MET A 34 7.16 12.19 21.68
N ILE A 35 8.09 11.23 21.52
CA ILE A 35 7.84 10.02 20.72
C ILE A 35 6.71 9.19 21.33
N GLU A 36 6.69 9.04 22.66
CA GLU A 36 5.62 8.33 23.38
C GLU A 36 4.27 9.03 23.23
N GLU A 37 4.22 10.35 23.37
CA GLU A 37 3.01 11.14 23.08
C GLU A 37 2.53 10.90 21.66
N CYS A 38 3.42 10.95 20.66
CA CYS A 38 3.07 10.70 19.26
C CYS A 38 2.54 9.28 19.05
N PHE A 39 3.09 8.27 19.73
CA PHE A 39 2.60 6.90 19.68
C PHE A 39 1.15 6.80 20.18
N HIS A 40 0.81 7.50 21.27
CA HIS A 40 -0.54 7.50 21.81
C HIS A 40 -1.52 8.38 21.02
N LEU A 41 -1.05 9.48 20.42
CA LEU A 41 -1.85 10.27 19.47
C LEU A 41 -2.21 9.43 18.23
N ALA A 42 -1.24 8.69 17.69
CA ALA A 42 -1.41 7.80 16.55
C ALA A 42 -2.44 6.69 16.81
N ALA A 43 -2.58 6.23 18.05
CA ALA A 43 -3.58 5.23 18.45
C ALA A 43 -5.02 5.66 18.12
N ARG A 44 -5.26 6.95 17.92
CA ARG A 44 -6.57 7.56 17.64
C ARG A 44 -6.73 8.00 16.17
N ALA A 45 -5.82 7.59 15.29
CA ALA A 45 -5.95 7.87 13.87
C ALA A 45 -7.24 7.27 13.30
N GLN A 46 -7.88 7.96 12.35
CA GLN A 46 -9.13 7.51 11.71
C GLN A 46 -8.96 6.17 10.99
N ARG A 47 -7.79 5.93 10.40
CA ARG A 47 -7.47 4.68 9.70
C ARG A 47 -6.53 3.82 10.54
N GLU A 48 -6.81 2.53 10.62
CA GLU A 48 -6.00 1.62 11.42
C GLU A 48 -4.70 1.21 10.73
N GLN A 49 -4.73 0.95 9.41
CA GLN A 49 -3.58 0.48 8.64
C GLN A 49 -3.69 0.86 7.15
N PRO A 50 -2.59 0.77 6.37
CA PRO A 50 -2.62 1.00 4.94
C PRO A 50 -3.41 -0.07 4.18
N LEU A 51 -3.87 0.30 2.99
CA LEU A 51 -4.58 -0.58 2.06
C LEU A 51 -3.81 -0.65 0.74
N VAL A 52 -3.76 -1.83 0.14
CA VAL A 52 -3.17 -2.08 -1.17
C VAL A 52 -4.18 -2.69 -2.12
N LEU A 53 -4.16 -2.25 -3.36
CA LEU A 53 -5.03 -2.75 -4.42
C LEU A 53 -4.58 -4.16 -4.83
N ILE A 54 -5.56 -5.05 -4.94
CA ILE A 54 -5.40 -6.40 -5.44
C ILE A 54 -5.67 -6.38 -6.94
N GLY A 55 -4.65 -6.76 -7.72
CA GLY A 55 -4.71 -6.74 -9.19
C GLY A 55 -4.44 -5.35 -9.78
N GLY A 56 -4.47 -5.26 -11.11
CA GLY A 56 -4.32 -4.00 -11.83
C GLY A 56 -5.53 -3.08 -11.62
N GLY A 57 -5.27 -1.79 -11.39
CA GLY A 57 -6.30 -0.75 -11.30
C GLY A 57 -6.29 0.16 -12.53
N ILE A 58 -7.47 0.62 -12.91
CA ILE A 58 -7.59 1.79 -13.79
C ILE A 58 -7.35 3.02 -12.91
N THR A 59 -6.64 4.02 -13.41
CA THR A 59 -6.25 5.25 -12.68
C THR A 59 -7.43 6.11 -12.20
N GLU A 60 -8.66 5.80 -12.62
CA GLU A 60 -9.90 6.52 -12.32
C GLU A 60 -10.75 5.83 -11.25
N ASP A 61 -10.24 4.76 -10.64
CA ASP A 61 -10.95 3.96 -9.65
C ASP A 61 -10.83 4.57 -8.23
N PRO A 62 -11.94 4.75 -7.47
CA PRO A 62 -11.87 5.15 -6.07
C PRO A 62 -10.92 4.30 -5.22
N ASP A 63 -10.80 2.99 -5.49
CA ASP A 63 -9.89 2.11 -4.74
C ASP A 63 -8.41 2.41 -5.04
N PHE A 64 -8.09 2.84 -6.26
CA PHE A 64 -6.74 3.27 -6.62
C PHE A 64 -6.34 4.53 -5.84
N PHE A 65 -7.23 5.51 -5.75
CA PHE A 65 -7.00 6.70 -4.95
C PHE A 65 -6.93 6.39 -3.46
N LEU A 66 -7.76 5.47 -2.97
CA LEU A 66 -7.71 5.06 -1.57
C LEU A 66 -6.37 4.40 -1.24
N GLN A 67 -5.84 3.49 -2.07
CA GLN A 67 -4.48 2.98 -1.90
C GLN A 67 -3.48 4.13 -1.80
N ARG A 68 -3.50 5.08 -2.75
CA ARG A 68 -2.59 6.24 -2.74
C ARG A 68 -2.73 7.08 -1.48
N ALA A 69 -3.94 7.26 -0.99
CA ALA A 69 -4.23 8.03 0.21
C ALA A 69 -3.61 7.35 1.44
N THR A 70 -3.78 6.03 1.56
CA THR A 70 -3.21 5.28 2.68
C THR A 70 -1.69 5.14 2.60
N ALA A 71 -1.11 5.15 1.40
CA ALA A 71 0.34 5.11 1.18
C ALA A 71 1.09 6.32 1.77
N GLN A 72 0.37 7.35 2.20
CA GLN A 72 0.92 8.49 2.92
C GLN A 72 1.31 8.19 4.37
N LYS A 73 0.94 7.00 4.88
CA LYS A 73 1.29 6.52 6.22
C LYS A 73 0.79 7.44 7.34
N LEU A 74 -0.47 7.88 7.21
CA LEU A 74 -1.20 8.67 8.23
C LEU A 74 -2.09 7.79 9.13
N ASP A 75 -2.08 6.48 8.91
CA ASP A 75 -2.80 5.52 9.72
C ASP A 75 -2.10 5.22 11.05
N ARG A 76 -2.85 4.61 11.97
CA ARG A 76 -2.38 4.23 13.31
C ARG A 76 -1.13 3.36 13.24
N LEU A 77 -1.16 2.27 12.48
CA LEU A 77 -0.09 1.27 12.45
C LEU A 77 1.23 1.89 11.97
N SER A 78 1.19 2.67 10.88
CA SER A 78 2.37 3.31 10.31
C SER A 78 2.98 4.35 11.25
N LEU A 79 2.16 5.16 11.90
CA LEU A 79 2.64 6.20 12.82
C LEU A 79 3.19 5.59 14.13
N GLN A 80 2.52 4.58 14.69
CA GLN A 80 3.02 3.84 15.86
C GLN A 80 4.33 3.13 15.55
N ALA A 81 4.43 2.46 14.40
CA ALA A 81 5.66 1.83 13.92
C ALA A 81 6.82 2.83 13.78
N TRP A 82 6.55 4.03 13.26
CA TRP A 82 7.56 5.09 13.17
C TRP A 82 8.03 5.54 14.56
N ALA A 83 7.10 5.75 15.49
CA ALA A 83 7.44 6.08 16.87
C ALA A 83 8.31 4.99 17.53
N VAL A 84 7.97 3.70 17.36
CA VAL A 84 8.80 2.59 17.87
C VAL A 84 10.21 2.62 17.29
N ARG A 85 10.36 2.82 15.97
CA ARG A 85 11.68 2.89 15.32
C ARG A 85 12.51 4.08 15.83
N LEU A 86 11.89 5.24 16.02
CA LEU A 86 12.57 6.39 16.61
C LEU A 86 12.96 6.14 18.07
N MET A 87 12.07 5.52 18.85
CA MET A 87 12.32 5.16 20.24
C MET A 87 13.48 4.16 20.35
N ALA A 88 13.60 3.18 19.45
CA ALA A 88 14.66 2.17 19.50
C ALA A 88 16.08 2.77 19.47
N MET A 89 16.25 3.93 18.83
CA MET A 89 17.52 4.66 18.80
C MET A 89 17.83 5.43 20.10
N ARG A 90 16.85 5.63 20.98
CA ARG A 90 16.93 6.51 22.16
C ARG A 90 16.73 5.77 23.47
N ASP A 91 15.84 4.79 23.46
CA ASP A 91 15.49 3.94 24.59
C ASP A 91 15.04 2.56 24.10
N LYS A 92 15.97 1.60 24.15
CA LYS A 92 15.74 0.24 23.66
C LYS A 92 14.66 -0.50 24.45
N ALA A 93 14.59 -0.27 25.77
CA ALA A 93 13.60 -0.94 26.63
C ALA A 93 12.21 -0.37 26.35
N LYS A 94 12.08 0.96 26.30
CA LYS A 94 10.81 1.62 25.99
C LYS A 94 10.32 1.30 24.57
N ALA A 95 11.21 1.15 23.59
CA ALA A 95 10.83 0.74 22.24
C ALA A 95 10.17 -0.65 22.21
N ARG A 96 10.68 -1.61 23.01
CA ARG A 96 10.03 -2.93 23.17
C ARG A 96 8.67 -2.82 23.83
N GLU A 97 8.56 -1.99 24.88
CA GLU A 97 7.28 -1.75 25.56
C GLU A 97 6.23 -1.16 24.61
N LEU A 98 6.59 -0.13 23.84
CA LEU A 98 5.70 0.48 22.85
C LEU A 98 5.33 -0.52 21.74
N PHE A 99 6.30 -1.32 21.25
CA PHE A 99 6.00 -2.36 20.26
C PHE A 99 5.00 -3.39 20.81
N ALA A 100 5.17 -3.84 22.06
CA ALA A 100 4.25 -4.79 22.68
C ALA A 100 2.82 -4.23 22.86
N GLN A 101 2.65 -2.90 22.85
CA GLN A 101 1.34 -2.24 22.85
C GLN A 101 0.72 -2.11 21.45
N MET A 102 1.49 -2.32 20.38
CA MET A 102 0.95 -2.28 19.02
C MET A 102 0.05 -3.49 18.79
N ALA A 103 -1.17 -3.23 18.34
CA ALA A 103 -2.10 -4.28 17.90
C ALA A 103 -2.28 -4.22 16.38
N LEU A 104 -2.13 -5.38 15.73
CA LEU A 104 -2.61 -5.57 14.37
C LEU A 104 -4.15 -5.55 14.38
N PRO A 105 -4.80 -4.82 13.46
CA PRO A 105 -6.24 -4.90 13.28
C PRO A 105 -6.69 -6.35 13.03
N PRO A 106 -7.94 -6.71 13.41
CA PRO A 106 -8.51 -7.99 13.06
C PRO A 106 -8.42 -8.22 11.55
N TYR A 107 -7.93 -9.39 11.15
CA TYR A 107 -7.86 -9.75 9.75
C TYR A 107 -9.26 -9.79 9.13
N ARG A 108 -9.49 -8.95 8.11
CA ARG A 108 -10.75 -8.92 7.38
C ARG A 108 -10.76 -10.02 6.33
N ARG A 109 -11.76 -10.92 6.41
CA ARG A 109 -12.02 -11.86 5.32
C ARG A 109 -12.59 -11.11 4.12
N LEU A 110 -11.94 -11.27 2.97
CA LEU A 110 -12.37 -10.66 1.72
C LEU A 110 -13.36 -11.57 0.98
N THR A 111 -14.27 -10.94 0.24
CA THR A 111 -15.12 -11.58 -0.76
C THR A 111 -14.50 -11.37 -2.14
N CYS A 112 -14.95 -12.13 -3.15
CA CYS A 112 -14.45 -11.94 -4.51
C CYS A 112 -14.72 -10.55 -5.12
N ARG A 113 -15.63 -9.77 -4.53
CA ARG A 113 -15.92 -8.39 -4.93
C ARG A 113 -14.87 -7.39 -4.45
N ASP A 114 -14.17 -7.72 -3.36
CA ASP A 114 -13.20 -6.84 -2.72
C ASP A 114 -11.95 -6.63 -3.59
N ARG A 115 -11.42 -5.41 -3.53
CA ARG A 115 -10.26 -4.98 -4.33
C ARG A 115 -9.12 -4.45 -3.50
N LEU A 116 -9.32 -4.27 -2.20
CA LEU A 116 -8.33 -3.74 -1.28
C LEU A 116 -7.99 -4.80 -0.23
N LEU A 117 -6.69 -4.97 -0.02
CA LEU A 117 -6.11 -5.81 1.01
C LEU A 117 -5.45 -4.94 2.07
N ASP A 118 -5.52 -5.37 3.32
CA ASP A 118 -4.76 -4.77 4.40
C ASP A 118 -3.25 -4.96 4.22
N ALA A 119 -2.46 -3.93 4.52
CA ALA A 119 -1.01 -3.93 4.34
C ALA A 119 -0.28 -3.65 5.68
N PRO A 120 0.02 -4.70 6.48
CA PRO A 120 0.59 -4.56 7.81
C PRO A 120 2.12 -4.33 7.81
N ASP A 121 2.72 -3.94 6.68
CA ASP A 121 4.17 -3.84 6.48
C ASP A 121 4.87 -3.04 7.58
N ALA A 122 4.28 -1.91 7.99
CA ALA A 122 4.87 -1.04 9.01
C ALA A 122 5.04 -1.72 10.38
N TYR A 123 4.11 -2.61 10.76
CA TYR A 123 4.22 -3.38 12.00
C TYR A 123 5.45 -4.28 11.97
N TYR A 124 5.62 -5.03 10.89
CA TYR A 124 6.74 -5.96 10.77
C TYR A 124 8.07 -5.23 10.56
N GLU A 125 8.09 -4.08 9.89
CA GLU A 125 9.27 -3.20 9.84
C GLU A 125 9.68 -2.73 11.24
N ALA A 126 8.73 -2.39 12.12
CA ALA A 126 9.02 -2.05 13.51
C ALA A 126 9.52 -3.27 14.31
N LEU A 127 8.91 -4.46 14.12
CA LEU A 127 9.38 -5.71 14.71
C LEU A 127 10.85 -5.98 14.34
N ALA A 128 11.22 -5.79 13.07
CA ALA A 128 12.59 -6.00 12.59
C ALA A 128 13.60 -5.12 13.36
N VAL A 129 13.27 -3.85 13.55
CA VAL A 129 14.09 -2.91 14.35
C VAL A 129 14.16 -3.37 15.80
N VAL A 130 13.04 -3.82 16.38
CA VAL A 130 13.01 -4.34 17.75
C VAL A 130 13.94 -5.54 17.91
N LEU A 131 13.82 -6.54 17.04
CA LEU A 131 14.63 -7.76 17.04
C LEU A 131 16.12 -7.47 16.82
N ARG A 132 16.46 -6.52 15.95
CA ARG A 132 17.84 -6.19 15.60
C ARG A 132 18.52 -5.26 16.61
N ASP A 133 17.84 -4.24 17.10
CA ASP A 133 18.54 -3.12 17.72
C ASP A 133 18.31 -3.01 19.23
N THR A 134 17.26 -3.63 19.76
CA THR A 134 16.84 -3.36 21.15
C THR A 134 17.41 -4.34 22.17
N PHE A 135 17.57 -5.62 21.82
CA PHE A 135 18.01 -6.65 22.77
C PHE A 135 19.51 -6.57 23.07
N SER A 136 19.87 -6.81 24.33
CA SER A 136 21.28 -6.90 24.75
C SER A 136 21.93 -8.21 24.29
N ALA A 137 23.26 -8.29 24.31
CA ALA A 137 23.99 -9.51 23.99
C ALA A 137 23.60 -10.69 24.90
N LYS A 138 23.32 -10.40 26.19
CA LYS A 138 22.85 -11.41 27.15
C LYS A 138 21.49 -11.97 26.74
N GLN A 139 20.52 -11.11 26.46
CA GLN A 139 19.17 -11.53 26.04
C GLN A 139 19.18 -12.30 24.71
N ARG A 140 20.10 -11.94 23.80
CA ARG A 140 20.34 -12.70 22.56
C ARG A 140 20.86 -14.10 22.87
N ALA A 141 21.86 -14.22 23.72
CA ALA A 141 22.41 -15.52 24.13
C ALA A 141 21.39 -16.39 24.88
N GLU A 142 20.43 -15.77 25.58
CA GLU A 142 19.30 -16.43 26.25
C GLU A 142 18.15 -16.79 25.29
N GLY A 143 18.26 -16.45 24.00
CA GLY A 143 17.29 -16.80 22.96
C GLY A 143 16.04 -15.93 22.92
N GLU A 144 15.99 -14.79 23.63
CA GLU A 144 14.80 -13.92 23.68
C GLU A 144 14.39 -13.38 22.30
N VAL A 145 15.37 -13.09 21.42
CA VAL A 145 15.11 -12.58 20.07
C VAL A 145 14.38 -13.63 19.23
N ALA A 146 14.89 -14.86 19.21
CA ALA A 146 14.25 -15.97 18.50
C ALA A 146 12.90 -16.35 19.12
N ALA A 147 12.76 -16.25 20.44
CA ALA A 147 11.48 -16.48 21.12
C ALA A 147 10.41 -15.47 20.66
N LEU A 148 10.74 -14.18 20.57
CA LEU A 148 9.82 -13.16 20.06
C LEU A 148 9.47 -13.41 18.58
N ALA A 149 10.47 -13.64 17.72
CA ALA A 149 10.23 -13.93 16.30
C ALA A 149 9.37 -15.18 16.08
N ARG A 150 9.58 -16.23 16.89
CA ARG A 150 8.76 -17.44 16.89
C ARG A 150 7.31 -17.13 17.27
N THR A 151 7.08 -16.33 18.32
CA THR A 151 5.73 -15.91 18.72
C THR A 151 5.01 -15.20 17.58
N GLU A 152 5.67 -14.30 16.86
CA GLU A 152 5.08 -13.58 15.73
C GLU A 152 4.75 -14.52 14.55
N LEU A 153 5.63 -15.47 14.22
CA LEU A 153 5.34 -16.53 13.24
C LEU A 153 4.12 -17.35 13.66
N SER A 154 4.11 -17.79 14.93
CA SER A 154 3.04 -18.60 15.51
C SER A 154 1.73 -17.85 15.67
N ASN A 155 1.69 -16.52 15.64
CA ASN A 155 0.47 -15.69 15.70
C ASN A 155 -0.02 -15.23 14.32
N THR A 156 0.82 -15.37 13.29
CA THR A 156 0.45 -14.99 11.92
C THR A 156 -0.57 -15.98 11.36
N ARG A 157 -1.70 -15.47 10.84
CA ARG A 157 -2.83 -16.28 10.34
C ARG A 157 -3.22 -15.98 8.89
N SER A 158 -2.50 -15.07 8.23
CA SER A 158 -2.79 -14.66 6.86
C SER A 158 -1.52 -14.55 6.02
N PRO A 159 -1.57 -14.95 4.73
CA PRO A 159 -0.49 -14.66 3.79
C PRO A 159 -0.15 -13.17 3.69
N ALA A 160 -1.13 -12.28 3.84
CA ALA A 160 -0.92 -10.82 3.82
C ALA A 160 -0.05 -10.32 4.99
N GLN A 161 0.00 -11.08 6.09
CA GLN A 161 0.85 -10.83 7.24
C GLN A 161 2.19 -11.57 7.13
N LEU A 162 2.16 -12.83 6.66
CA LEU A 162 3.36 -13.66 6.61
C LEU A 162 4.38 -13.14 5.58
N GLU A 163 3.94 -12.59 4.45
CA GLU A 163 4.84 -12.05 3.43
C GLU A 163 5.75 -10.93 3.99
N PRO A 164 5.21 -9.84 4.57
CA PRO A 164 6.06 -8.80 5.16
C PRO A 164 6.84 -9.32 6.37
N LEU A 165 6.30 -10.21 7.20
CA LEU A 165 7.07 -10.81 8.29
C LEU A 165 8.31 -11.55 7.79
N LEU A 166 8.15 -12.45 6.81
CA LEU A 166 9.27 -13.21 6.23
C LEU A 166 10.28 -12.32 5.53
N LYS A 167 9.84 -11.25 4.87
CA LYS A 167 10.74 -10.24 4.30
C LYS A 167 11.68 -9.69 5.37
N GLN A 168 11.16 -9.38 6.55
CA GLN A 168 11.96 -8.83 7.65
C GLN A 168 12.83 -9.90 8.34
N LEU A 169 12.28 -11.08 8.63
CA LEU A 169 13.04 -12.15 9.29
C LEU A 169 14.18 -12.65 8.39
N SER A 170 13.98 -12.71 7.07
CA SER A 170 15.03 -13.07 6.11
C SER A 170 16.17 -12.06 6.03
N ALA A 171 15.97 -10.82 6.49
CA ALA A 171 17.01 -9.80 6.53
C ALA A 171 17.86 -9.85 7.82
N LEU A 172 17.49 -10.71 8.78
CA LEU A 172 18.23 -10.92 10.01
C LEU A 172 19.12 -12.16 9.91
N GLU A 173 20.21 -12.14 10.67
CA GLU A 173 21.09 -13.29 10.84
C GLU A 173 20.59 -14.15 11.99
N TRP A 174 20.44 -15.45 11.74
CA TRP A 174 20.02 -16.44 12.71
C TRP A 174 21.07 -17.54 12.83
N THR A 175 21.31 -17.99 14.05
CA THR A 175 22.12 -19.16 14.32
C THR A 175 21.37 -20.45 13.94
N ARG A 176 22.10 -21.56 13.90
CA ARG A 176 21.52 -22.89 13.66
C ARG A 176 20.39 -23.22 14.64
N ASP A 177 20.59 -22.94 15.93
CA ASP A 177 19.61 -23.26 16.96
C ASP A 177 18.36 -22.37 16.85
N GLU A 178 18.52 -21.10 16.48
CA GLU A 178 17.39 -20.21 16.23
C GLU A 178 16.59 -20.62 14.99
N TYR A 179 17.26 -21.02 13.89
CA TYR A 179 16.56 -21.60 12.74
C TYR A 179 15.78 -22.86 13.10
N ALA A 180 16.35 -23.73 13.95
CA ALA A 180 15.67 -24.93 14.43
C ALA A 180 14.39 -24.62 15.24
N LEU A 181 14.33 -23.43 15.87
CA LEU A 181 13.12 -22.94 16.55
C LEU A 181 12.12 -22.28 15.59
N LEU A 182 12.59 -21.54 14.58
CA LEU A 182 11.74 -20.73 13.70
C LEU A 182 11.08 -21.55 12.58
N LEU A 183 11.78 -22.53 11.99
CA LEU A 183 11.22 -23.30 10.87
C LEU A 183 9.97 -24.11 11.23
N PRO A 184 9.88 -24.79 12.39
CA PRO A 184 8.64 -25.45 12.78
C PRO A 184 7.47 -24.48 12.93
N ALA A 185 7.70 -23.30 13.51
CA ALA A 185 6.67 -22.27 13.66
C ALA A 185 6.19 -21.72 12.30
N LEU A 186 7.11 -21.52 11.35
CA LEU A 186 6.77 -21.15 9.98
C LEU A 186 5.96 -22.25 9.29
N GLY A 187 6.42 -23.50 9.35
CA GLY A 187 5.74 -24.64 8.76
C GLY A 187 4.32 -24.81 9.29
N GLN A 188 4.15 -24.68 10.61
CA GLN A 188 2.83 -24.71 11.26
C GLN A 188 1.94 -23.54 10.79
N SER A 189 2.47 -22.31 10.80
CA SER A 189 1.73 -21.13 10.35
C SER A 189 1.19 -21.31 8.92
N LEU A 190 2.04 -21.79 8.00
CA LEU A 190 1.65 -22.10 6.63
C LEU A 190 0.55 -23.17 6.56
N GLY A 191 0.71 -24.27 7.30
CA GLY A 191 -0.23 -25.41 7.26
C GLY A 191 -1.60 -25.12 7.86
N GLU A 192 -1.66 -24.23 8.86
CA GLU A 192 -2.89 -23.86 9.58
C GLU A 192 -3.63 -22.68 8.95
N MET A 193 -3.03 -21.96 8.00
CA MET A 193 -3.66 -20.79 7.37
C MET A 193 -4.99 -21.14 6.68
N ARG A 194 -6.06 -20.43 7.07
CA ARG A 194 -7.39 -20.52 6.46
C ARG A 194 -7.87 -19.11 6.13
N VAL A 195 -7.59 -18.68 4.90
CA VAL A 195 -7.96 -17.37 4.35
C VAL A 195 -8.98 -17.48 3.22
N ASP A 196 -9.55 -16.35 2.85
CA ASP A 196 -10.36 -16.21 1.64
C ASP A 196 -9.53 -16.33 0.35
N ASP A 197 -10.20 -16.60 -0.77
CA ASP A 197 -9.55 -16.77 -2.07
C ASP A 197 -8.82 -15.52 -2.55
N ARG A 198 -9.35 -14.34 -2.26
CA ARG A 198 -8.76 -13.06 -2.66
C ARG A 198 -7.37 -12.90 -2.08
N THR A 199 -7.26 -13.11 -0.79
CA THR A 199 -6.00 -12.99 -0.06
C THR A 199 -5.07 -14.13 -0.41
N PHE A 200 -5.57 -15.36 -0.51
CA PHE A 200 -4.77 -16.47 -1.00
C PHE A 200 -4.20 -16.15 -2.38
N THR A 201 -5.01 -15.74 -3.35
CA THR A 201 -4.53 -15.47 -4.71
C THR A 201 -3.53 -14.32 -4.71
N ALA A 202 -3.83 -13.22 -4.03
CA ALA A 202 -2.97 -12.05 -4.03
C ALA A 202 -1.57 -12.32 -3.44
N ARG A 203 -1.49 -13.19 -2.43
CA ARG A 203 -0.31 -13.30 -1.56
C ARG A 203 0.30 -14.69 -1.49
N ALA A 204 -0.39 -15.75 -1.91
CA ALA A 204 0.09 -17.13 -1.87
C ALA A 204 -0.04 -17.86 -3.22
N GLY A 205 -1.02 -17.47 -4.04
CA GLY A 205 -1.30 -18.05 -5.35
C GLY A 205 -0.39 -17.55 -6.48
N THR A 206 0.63 -16.74 -6.17
CA THR A 206 1.60 -16.21 -7.14
C THR A 206 3.03 -16.62 -6.80
N LEU A 207 3.91 -16.62 -7.79
CA LEU A 207 5.36 -16.79 -7.60
C LEU A 207 6.07 -15.53 -7.05
N TYR A 208 5.32 -14.55 -6.59
CA TYR A 208 5.86 -13.33 -5.96
C TYR A 208 5.44 -13.21 -4.49
N GLY A 209 4.61 -14.13 -3.99
CA GLY A 209 4.04 -14.10 -2.66
C GLY A 209 4.81 -14.90 -1.60
N ILE A 210 4.09 -15.45 -0.62
CA ILE A 210 4.64 -16.11 0.57
C ILE A 210 5.39 -17.41 0.27
N ILE A 211 5.10 -18.11 -0.83
CA ILE A 211 5.77 -19.38 -1.17
C ILE A 211 7.26 -19.14 -1.46
N PRO A 212 7.65 -18.28 -2.43
CA PRO A 212 9.05 -17.92 -2.64
C PRO A 212 9.73 -17.32 -1.40
N LYS A 213 9.00 -16.53 -0.59
CA LYS A 213 9.57 -15.95 0.64
C LYS A 213 9.84 -17.00 1.72
N SER A 214 8.97 -17.99 1.85
CA SER A 214 9.15 -19.12 2.76
C SER A 214 10.31 -20.00 2.31
N GLU A 215 10.42 -20.24 1.01
CA GLU A 215 11.55 -20.92 0.38
C GLU A 215 12.87 -20.17 0.62
N GLU A 216 12.92 -18.86 0.40
CA GLU A 216 14.12 -18.05 0.65
C GLU A 216 14.61 -18.20 2.10
N PHE A 217 13.69 -18.09 3.06
CA PHE A 217 13.99 -18.25 4.47
C PHE A 217 14.47 -19.68 4.80
N ALA A 218 13.80 -20.69 4.24
CA ALA A 218 14.15 -22.09 4.41
C ALA A 218 15.53 -22.44 3.83
N LEU A 219 15.90 -21.88 2.67
CA LEU A 219 17.21 -22.10 2.07
C LEU A 219 18.34 -21.50 2.91
N LYS A 220 18.12 -20.35 3.55
CA LYS A 220 19.07 -19.77 4.52
C LYS A 220 19.27 -20.70 5.72
N ALA A 221 18.19 -21.28 6.24
CA ALA A 221 18.27 -22.27 7.32
C ALA A 221 19.01 -23.56 6.89
N ARG A 222 18.78 -24.05 5.67
CA ARG A 222 19.53 -25.21 5.12
C ARG A 222 21.02 -24.92 5.01
N ALA A 223 21.40 -23.73 4.55
CA ALA A 223 22.80 -23.30 4.52
C ALA A 223 23.44 -23.28 5.92
N ALA A 224 22.64 -23.07 6.98
CA ALA A 224 23.06 -23.18 8.37
C ALA A 224 22.98 -24.62 8.94
N GLY A 225 22.69 -25.63 8.12
CA GLY A 225 22.62 -27.04 8.54
C GLY A 225 21.35 -27.43 9.29
N VAL A 226 20.24 -26.73 9.05
CA VAL A 226 18.91 -27.05 9.59
C VAL A 226 17.99 -27.59 8.48
N ALA A 227 17.29 -28.68 8.76
CA ALA A 227 16.38 -29.30 7.80
C ALA A 227 15.13 -28.44 7.58
N ALA A 228 14.70 -28.29 6.32
CA ALA A 228 13.57 -27.43 5.93
C ALA A 228 12.25 -28.18 5.69
N ASP A 229 12.16 -29.44 6.12
CA ASP A 229 10.97 -30.29 6.00
C ASP A 229 9.67 -29.60 6.49
N PRO A 230 9.63 -28.89 7.64
CA PRO A 230 8.40 -28.26 8.11
C PRO A 230 7.85 -27.23 7.13
N VAL A 231 8.72 -26.50 6.43
CA VAL A 231 8.30 -25.47 5.47
C VAL A 231 7.71 -26.11 4.21
N ALA A 232 8.37 -27.13 3.66
CA ALA A 232 7.85 -27.84 2.49
C ALA A 232 6.49 -28.49 2.78
N LEU A 233 6.34 -29.10 3.96
CA LEU A 233 5.07 -29.67 4.41
C LEU A 233 3.98 -28.58 4.59
N GLY A 234 4.32 -27.45 5.22
CA GLY A 234 3.41 -26.33 5.41
C GLY A 234 2.91 -25.73 4.10
N ILE A 235 3.81 -25.52 3.12
CA ILE A 235 3.43 -25.07 1.77
C ILE A 235 2.48 -26.06 1.11
N ARG A 236 2.77 -27.37 1.22
CA ARG A 236 1.91 -28.40 0.65
C ARG A 236 0.50 -28.36 1.27
N GLN A 237 0.42 -28.24 2.59
CA GLN A 237 -0.84 -28.17 3.34
C GLN A 237 -1.64 -26.92 2.97
N LEU A 238 -0.97 -25.77 2.86
CA LEU A 238 -1.58 -24.52 2.39
C LEU A 238 -2.21 -24.70 1.00
N LEU A 239 -1.44 -25.19 0.02
CA LEU A 239 -1.93 -25.36 -1.35
C LEU A 239 -3.09 -26.37 -1.41
N ALA A 240 -2.96 -27.51 -0.72
CA ALA A 240 -4.01 -28.52 -0.66
C ALA A 240 -5.30 -28.03 0.02
N ALA A 241 -5.22 -27.05 0.92
CA ALA A 241 -6.37 -26.46 1.58
C ALA A 241 -7.09 -25.38 0.75
N HIS A 242 -6.39 -24.71 -0.17
CA HIS A 242 -6.90 -23.49 -0.84
C HIS A 242 -7.10 -23.60 -2.35
N LEU A 243 -6.45 -24.55 -3.03
CA LEU A 243 -6.67 -24.77 -4.46
C LEU A 243 -8.02 -25.46 -4.78
N PRO A 244 -8.50 -26.47 -4.03
CA PRO A 244 -9.78 -27.13 -4.34
C PRO A 244 -11.04 -26.36 -3.91
N VAL A 245 -10.92 -25.29 -3.10
CA VAL A 245 -12.10 -24.63 -2.53
C VAL A 245 -12.74 -23.65 -3.52
N GLU A 246 -13.72 -22.86 -3.07
CA GLU A 246 -14.30 -21.79 -3.87
C GLU A 246 -13.24 -20.76 -4.27
N ARG A 247 -13.19 -20.39 -5.56
CA ARG A 247 -12.23 -19.45 -6.14
C ARG A 247 -12.95 -18.29 -6.82
N CYS A 248 -12.34 -17.11 -6.88
CA CYS A 248 -12.89 -15.98 -7.62
C CYS A 248 -12.77 -16.20 -9.13
N ALA A 249 -13.82 -15.84 -9.87
CA ALA A 249 -13.87 -16.13 -11.31
C ALA A 249 -12.78 -15.40 -12.12
N ASP A 250 -12.36 -14.21 -11.68
CA ASP A 250 -11.35 -13.39 -12.35
C ASP A 250 -9.92 -13.83 -12.08
N THR A 251 -9.70 -14.70 -11.09
CA THR A 251 -8.39 -15.25 -10.74
C THR A 251 -8.23 -16.72 -11.12
N ALA A 252 -9.34 -17.44 -11.27
CA ALA A 252 -9.36 -18.86 -11.63
C ALA A 252 -9.41 -19.11 -13.15
N ALA A 253 -9.87 -18.14 -13.94
CA ALA A 253 -9.93 -18.29 -15.39
C ALA A 253 -8.51 -18.15 -16.00
N PRO A 254 -8.14 -18.98 -17.00
CA PRO A 254 -6.97 -18.69 -17.82
C PRO A 254 -7.16 -17.30 -18.44
N GLU A 255 -6.10 -16.47 -18.39
CA GLU A 255 -6.15 -15.11 -18.94
C GLU A 255 -6.77 -15.15 -20.34
N LYS A 256 -7.89 -14.45 -20.53
CA LYS A 256 -8.35 -14.16 -21.88
C LYS A 256 -7.20 -13.44 -22.58
N PRO A 257 -6.91 -13.76 -23.85
CA PRO A 257 -5.88 -13.04 -24.58
C PRO A 257 -6.15 -11.55 -24.46
N PRO A 258 -5.09 -10.74 -24.26
CA PRO A 258 -5.24 -9.30 -24.14
C PRO A 258 -6.02 -8.75 -25.34
N PRO A 259 -6.78 -7.66 -25.18
CA PRO A 259 -7.40 -6.97 -26.30
C PRO A 259 -6.36 -6.67 -27.39
N PRO A 260 -6.74 -6.70 -28.69
CA PRO A 260 -5.84 -6.34 -29.77
C PRO A 260 -5.18 -4.98 -29.50
N GLY A 261 -3.84 -4.91 -29.59
CA GLY A 261 -3.07 -3.67 -29.41
C GLY A 261 -2.45 -3.46 -28.03
N VAL A 262 -2.76 -4.29 -27.02
CA VAL A 262 -2.05 -4.24 -25.73
C VAL A 262 -0.75 -5.05 -25.83
N ARG A 263 0.41 -4.37 -25.75
CA ARG A 263 1.71 -5.04 -25.59
C ARG A 263 1.76 -5.70 -24.20
N VAL A 264 1.49 -7.00 -24.16
CA VAL A 264 1.83 -7.82 -23.00
C VAL A 264 3.33 -8.07 -23.05
N LEU A 265 4.04 -7.65 -22.00
CA LEU A 265 5.42 -8.09 -21.81
C LEU A 265 5.42 -9.61 -21.80
N PRO A 266 6.22 -10.29 -22.64
CA PRO A 266 6.25 -11.74 -22.66
C PRO A 266 6.52 -12.24 -21.23
N LYS A 267 5.65 -13.12 -20.73
CA LYS A 267 5.90 -13.82 -19.48
C LYS A 267 7.25 -14.52 -19.67
N PRO A 268 8.27 -14.26 -18.83
CA PRO A 268 9.57 -14.87 -19.04
C PRO A 268 9.38 -16.39 -19.08
N PRO A 269 9.94 -17.11 -20.08
CA PRO A 269 9.83 -18.55 -20.13
C PRO A 269 10.51 -19.11 -18.88
N HIS A 270 9.72 -19.67 -17.97
CA HIS A 270 10.28 -20.35 -16.82
C HIS A 270 10.37 -21.84 -17.17
N PRO A 271 11.57 -22.45 -17.20
CA PRO A 271 11.79 -23.82 -17.68
C PRO A 271 11.21 -24.92 -16.76
N ALA A 272 10.31 -24.59 -15.82
CA ALA A 272 9.84 -25.48 -14.76
C ALA A 272 8.34 -25.81 -14.82
N PHE A 273 7.64 -25.44 -15.91
CA PHE A 273 6.20 -25.65 -16.04
C PHE A 273 5.88 -26.59 -17.20
N GLU A 274 5.66 -27.87 -16.88
CA GLU A 274 5.34 -28.88 -17.89
C GLU A 274 3.83 -29.10 -18.05
N ASP A 275 3.01 -28.67 -17.08
CA ASP A 275 1.54 -28.81 -17.12
C ASP A 275 0.84 -27.46 -16.98
N GLU A 276 0.52 -26.82 -18.12
CA GLU A 276 -0.25 -25.57 -18.16
C GLU A 276 -1.65 -25.68 -17.55
N SER A 277 -2.13 -26.88 -17.24
CA SER A 277 -3.44 -27.11 -16.65
C SER A 277 -3.45 -27.08 -15.11
N LEU A 278 -2.29 -26.95 -14.47
CA LEU A 278 -2.16 -26.71 -13.03
C LEU A 278 -1.87 -25.23 -12.74
N PRO A 279 -2.37 -24.68 -11.61
CA PRO A 279 -1.94 -23.37 -11.15
C PRO A 279 -0.42 -23.30 -11.02
N GLU A 280 0.18 -22.18 -11.42
CA GLU A 280 1.64 -21.96 -11.47
C GLU A 280 2.34 -22.35 -10.15
N VAL A 281 1.73 -22.01 -9.01
CA VAL A 281 2.23 -22.36 -7.67
C VAL A 281 2.19 -23.86 -7.35
N ALA A 282 1.21 -24.60 -7.90
CA ALA A 282 1.13 -26.05 -7.72
C ALA A 282 2.22 -26.76 -8.52
N ASN A 283 2.46 -26.31 -9.76
CA ASN A 283 3.59 -26.78 -10.55
C ASN A 283 4.92 -26.46 -9.87
N TYR A 284 5.07 -25.25 -9.37
CA TYR A 284 6.28 -24.85 -8.65
C TYR A 284 6.57 -25.77 -7.45
N PHE A 285 5.54 -26.14 -6.69
CA PHE A 285 5.67 -27.12 -5.63
C PHE A 285 6.06 -28.52 -6.17
N ASN A 286 5.35 -29.01 -7.19
CA ASN A 286 5.54 -30.34 -7.75
C ASN A 286 6.90 -30.57 -8.41
N PHE A 287 7.44 -29.57 -9.10
CA PHE A 287 8.70 -29.72 -9.83
C PHE A 287 9.92 -29.29 -9.03
N LYS A 288 9.73 -28.57 -7.91
CA LYS A 288 10.84 -27.99 -7.15
C LYS A 288 10.73 -28.26 -5.66
N LEU A 289 9.72 -27.70 -5.00
CA LEU A 289 9.70 -27.60 -3.53
C LEU A 289 9.53 -28.95 -2.81
N ARG A 290 8.95 -29.96 -3.46
CA ARG A 290 8.72 -31.28 -2.85
C ARG A 290 9.92 -32.23 -2.90
N LEU A 291 10.98 -31.88 -3.63
CA LEU A 291 12.07 -32.80 -3.96
C LEU A 291 13.15 -32.83 -2.85
N PRO A 292 13.70 -34.02 -2.48
CA PRO A 292 14.70 -34.18 -1.42
C PRO A 292 15.97 -33.34 -1.60
N ALA A 293 16.35 -33.10 -2.86
CA ALA A 293 17.53 -32.30 -3.18
C ALA A 293 17.33 -30.81 -2.85
N TYR A 294 16.07 -30.37 -2.70
CA TYR A 294 15.72 -28.95 -2.74
C TYR A 294 15.28 -28.34 -1.40
N LEU A 295 14.20 -28.82 -0.79
CA LEU A 295 13.74 -28.32 0.52
C LEU A 295 13.63 -29.43 1.57
N PRO A 296 12.74 -30.43 1.42
CA PRO A 296 12.60 -31.48 2.41
C PRO A 296 13.75 -32.48 2.34
N SER A 297 13.93 -33.26 3.40
CA SER A 297 14.88 -34.37 3.47
C SER A 297 14.33 -35.63 2.79
N VAL A 298 13.01 -35.73 2.66
CA VAL A 298 12.28 -36.84 2.01
C VAL A 298 11.33 -36.29 0.95
N GLU A 299 11.10 -37.05 -0.11
CA GLU A 299 10.21 -36.63 -1.19
C GLU A 299 8.77 -36.56 -0.68
N LEU A 300 8.13 -35.41 -0.87
CA LEU A 300 6.72 -35.25 -0.52
C LEU A 300 5.81 -35.68 -1.68
N PRO A 301 4.61 -36.22 -1.39
CA PRO A 301 3.65 -36.55 -2.42
C PRO A 301 3.28 -35.32 -3.26
N PRO A 302 3.16 -35.45 -4.60
CA PRO A 302 2.76 -34.34 -5.45
C PRO A 302 1.32 -33.86 -5.14
N LEU A 303 1.00 -32.67 -5.62
CA LEU A 303 -0.36 -32.13 -5.71
C LEU A 303 -1.00 -32.64 -7.00
N GLU A 304 -2.06 -33.43 -6.89
CA GLU A 304 -2.76 -34.04 -8.03
C GLU A 304 -3.76 -33.07 -8.66
N LYS A 305 -3.77 -32.96 -10.00
CA LYS A 305 -4.67 -32.07 -10.76
C LYS A 305 -6.14 -32.15 -10.36
N VAL A 306 -6.69 -33.36 -10.23
CA VAL A 306 -8.10 -33.57 -9.84
C VAL A 306 -8.42 -32.91 -8.50
N ARG A 307 -7.45 -32.87 -7.58
CA ARG A 307 -7.58 -32.24 -6.27
C ARG A 307 -7.33 -30.73 -6.29
N MET A 308 -6.91 -30.16 -7.41
CA MET A 308 -6.63 -28.72 -7.56
C MET A 308 -7.69 -28.01 -8.40
N THR A 309 -8.68 -28.73 -8.92
CA THR A 309 -9.84 -28.13 -9.58
C THR A 309 -10.70 -27.41 -8.53
N PRO A 310 -11.05 -26.13 -8.74
CA PRO A 310 -11.92 -25.40 -7.83
C PRO A 310 -13.29 -26.07 -7.69
N ALA A 311 -13.78 -26.24 -6.46
CA ALA A 311 -15.11 -26.78 -6.21
C ALA A 311 -16.22 -25.88 -6.78
N ARG A 312 -15.98 -24.56 -6.80
CA ARG A 312 -16.90 -23.56 -7.34
C ARG A 312 -16.14 -22.30 -7.78
N LEU A 313 -16.63 -21.65 -8.83
CA LEU A 313 -16.27 -20.29 -9.17
C LEU A 313 -17.29 -19.31 -8.60
N ALA A 314 -16.83 -18.38 -7.76
CA ALA A 314 -17.61 -17.29 -7.20
C ALA A 314 -17.60 -16.06 -8.13
N GLY A 315 -18.08 -14.92 -7.64
CA GLY A 315 -18.07 -13.66 -8.39
C GLY A 315 -16.65 -13.18 -8.77
N ALA A 316 -16.60 -12.06 -9.48
CA ALA A 316 -15.38 -11.33 -9.80
C ALA A 316 -15.34 -9.99 -9.04
N MET A 317 -14.23 -9.25 -9.15
CA MET A 317 -14.13 -7.88 -8.62
C MET A 317 -15.34 -7.05 -9.01
N GLU A 318 -15.87 -6.32 -8.05
CA GLU A 318 -16.90 -5.35 -8.34
C GLU A 318 -16.31 -4.19 -9.14
N LYS A 319 -16.86 -3.95 -10.33
CA LYS A 319 -16.59 -2.70 -11.05
C LYS A 319 -17.36 -1.61 -10.32
N LYS A 320 -16.64 -0.75 -9.60
CA LYS A 320 -17.27 0.39 -8.94
C LYS A 320 -17.92 1.29 -9.98
N LYS A 321 -19.17 1.67 -9.71
CA LYS A 321 -19.88 2.64 -10.54
C LYS A 321 -19.13 3.97 -10.47
N ILE A 322 -18.71 4.48 -11.62
CA ILE A 322 -18.21 5.85 -11.72
C ILE A 322 -19.43 6.76 -11.72
N TYR A 323 -19.49 7.66 -10.74
CA TYR A 323 -20.59 8.60 -10.59
C TYR A 323 -20.27 9.88 -11.35
N TRP A 324 -21.19 10.28 -12.22
CA TRP A 324 -21.09 11.51 -12.99
C TRP A 324 -22.42 12.25 -13.05
N SER A 325 -22.44 13.54 -12.73
CA SER A 325 -23.61 14.40 -12.96
C SER A 325 -23.75 14.85 -14.41
N ASN A 326 -22.62 15.03 -15.11
CA ASN A 326 -22.54 15.55 -16.49
C ASN A 326 -21.36 14.94 -17.28
N GLU A 327 -21.17 13.61 -17.16
CA GLU A 327 -20.06 12.85 -17.77
C GLU A 327 -19.79 13.22 -19.22
N ARG A 328 -20.84 13.14 -20.06
CA ARG A 328 -20.72 13.30 -21.50
C ARG A 328 -20.17 14.67 -21.87
N GLU A 329 -20.59 15.70 -21.16
CA GLU A 329 -20.13 17.07 -21.39
C GLU A 329 -18.67 17.23 -20.95
N ILE A 330 -18.34 16.80 -19.73
CA ILE A 330 -16.99 16.92 -19.18
C ILE A 330 -15.98 16.11 -20.01
N THR A 331 -16.31 14.87 -20.39
CA THR A 331 -15.45 14.02 -21.22
C THR A 331 -15.25 14.63 -22.61
N ARG A 332 -16.30 15.13 -23.26
CA ARG A 332 -16.19 15.81 -24.55
C ARG A 332 -15.28 17.04 -24.46
N LEU A 333 -15.45 17.87 -23.44
CA LEU A 333 -14.64 19.06 -23.22
C LEU A 333 -13.17 18.70 -22.90
N ALA A 334 -12.93 17.70 -22.04
CA ALA A 334 -11.59 17.19 -21.73
C ALA A 334 -10.87 16.69 -22.98
N GLN A 335 -11.55 15.90 -23.81
CA GLN A 335 -10.99 15.41 -25.07
C GLN A 335 -10.66 16.57 -26.03
N GLY A 336 -11.55 17.56 -26.11
CA GLY A 336 -11.32 18.77 -26.90
C GLY A 336 -10.11 19.58 -26.44
N LEU A 337 -9.85 19.62 -25.12
CA LEU A 337 -8.71 20.33 -24.54
C LEU A 337 -7.38 19.61 -24.73
N MET A 338 -7.38 18.28 -24.70
CA MET A 338 -6.16 17.47 -24.83
C MET A 338 -5.75 17.27 -26.28
N TRP A 339 -6.70 16.99 -27.17
CA TRP A 339 -6.41 16.54 -28.53
C TRP A 339 -6.93 17.46 -29.63
N GLY A 340 -7.87 18.36 -29.34
CA GLY A 340 -8.46 19.25 -30.36
C GLY A 340 -9.06 18.51 -31.57
N GLY A 341 -9.41 17.23 -31.43
CA GLY A 341 -9.91 16.38 -32.52
C GLY A 341 -8.83 15.62 -33.31
N LYS A 342 -7.56 15.67 -32.89
CA LYS A 342 -6.43 14.96 -33.51
C LYS A 342 -6.08 13.68 -32.72
N GLU A 343 -5.24 12.82 -33.29
CA GLU A 343 -4.72 11.62 -32.59
C GLU A 343 -3.59 11.96 -31.60
N SER A 344 -2.94 13.11 -31.77
CA SER A 344 -1.82 13.59 -30.93
C SER A 344 -2.25 14.70 -29.97
N PRO A 345 -1.62 14.81 -28.78
CA PRO A 345 -1.88 15.92 -27.86
C PRO A 345 -1.56 17.29 -28.47
N LEU A 346 -2.32 18.32 -28.09
CA LEU A 346 -2.08 19.70 -28.53
C LEU A 346 -0.78 20.28 -27.97
N THR A 347 -0.06 21.05 -28.79
CA THR A 347 1.14 21.80 -28.39
C THR A 347 0.79 23.05 -27.57
N ASP A 348 1.78 23.67 -26.91
CA ASP A 348 1.56 24.90 -26.13
C ASP A 348 1.07 26.07 -27.00
N ASP A 349 1.55 26.17 -28.24
CA ASP A 349 1.08 27.18 -29.20
C ASP A 349 -0.38 26.97 -29.59
N GLU A 350 -0.79 25.71 -29.82
CA GLU A 350 -2.18 25.37 -30.12
C GLU A 350 -3.12 25.64 -28.94
N LYS A 351 -2.62 25.45 -27.71
CA LYS A 351 -3.33 25.76 -26.47
C LYS A 351 -3.45 27.27 -26.20
N ASN A 352 -2.66 28.12 -26.86
CA ASN A 352 -2.73 29.57 -26.67
C ASN A 352 -3.77 30.27 -27.58
N THR A 353 -4.52 29.51 -28.39
CA THR A 353 -5.55 30.06 -29.28
C THR A 353 -6.80 30.52 -28.52
N ALA A 354 -7.51 31.52 -29.06
CA ALA A 354 -8.77 31.99 -28.48
C ALA A 354 -9.84 30.87 -28.40
N GLU A 355 -9.83 29.96 -29.38
CA GLU A 355 -10.72 28.80 -29.38
C GLU A 355 -10.43 27.86 -28.22
N TRP A 356 -9.16 27.53 -27.98
CA TRP A 356 -8.77 26.68 -26.87
C TRP A 356 -9.11 27.34 -25.53
N LYS A 357 -8.81 28.63 -25.36
CA LYS A 357 -9.16 29.39 -24.14
C LYS A 357 -10.67 29.38 -23.86
N ARG A 358 -11.50 29.50 -24.90
CA ARG A 358 -12.96 29.37 -24.78
C ARG A 358 -13.35 27.97 -24.29
N LYS A 359 -12.83 26.91 -24.90
CA LYS A 359 -13.07 25.52 -24.48
C LYS A 359 -12.61 25.28 -23.02
N ALA A 360 -11.51 25.91 -22.61
CA ALA A 360 -10.98 25.77 -21.27
C ALA A 360 -11.87 26.46 -20.22
N ALA A 361 -12.41 27.63 -20.56
CA ALA A 361 -13.42 28.32 -19.74
C ALA A 361 -14.73 27.52 -19.64
N GLU A 362 -15.19 26.91 -20.75
CA GLU A 362 -16.35 26.01 -20.75
C GLU A 362 -16.12 24.80 -19.84
N TYR A 363 -14.97 24.13 -19.94
CA TYR A 363 -14.61 23.02 -19.06
C TYR A 363 -14.56 23.44 -17.59
N ARG A 364 -13.90 24.57 -17.28
CA ARG A 364 -13.83 25.11 -15.93
C ARG A 364 -15.22 25.34 -15.34
N ARG A 365 -16.16 25.90 -16.12
CA ARG A 365 -17.56 26.07 -15.71
C ARG A 365 -18.24 24.72 -15.46
N ALA A 366 -18.12 23.78 -16.39
CA ALA A 366 -18.71 22.44 -16.26
C ALA A 366 -18.21 21.68 -15.02
N VAL A 367 -16.93 21.84 -14.64
CA VAL A 367 -16.35 21.26 -13.42
C VAL A 367 -16.81 22.01 -12.16
N SER A 368 -16.92 23.34 -12.21
CA SER A 368 -17.49 24.12 -11.11
C SER A 368 -18.92 23.66 -10.79
N ASP A 369 -19.72 23.43 -11.83
CA ASP A 369 -21.11 22.99 -11.77
C ASP A 369 -21.27 21.48 -11.48
N TYR A 370 -20.19 20.70 -11.53
CA TYR A 370 -20.20 19.29 -11.13
C TYR A 370 -20.64 19.18 -9.66
N ARG A 371 -21.77 18.50 -9.44
CA ARG A 371 -22.38 18.27 -8.12
C ARG A 371 -22.35 16.79 -7.79
N ARG A 372 -22.31 16.52 -6.49
CA ARG A 372 -22.48 15.18 -5.96
C ARG A 372 -23.87 14.68 -6.31
N VAL A 373 -23.95 13.53 -6.98
CA VAL A 373 -25.24 12.89 -7.30
C VAL A 373 -25.73 12.06 -6.12
N GLU A 374 -27.04 11.80 -6.09
CA GLU A 374 -27.63 10.94 -5.06
C GLU A 374 -26.96 9.56 -5.02
N GLY A 375 -26.65 9.09 -3.82
CA GLY A 375 -25.97 7.80 -3.59
C GLY A 375 -24.47 7.79 -3.88
N GLN A 376 -23.88 8.89 -4.38
CA GLN A 376 -22.43 8.98 -4.54
C GLN A 376 -21.74 9.14 -3.17
N PRO A 377 -20.72 8.33 -2.83
CA PRO A 377 -19.91 8.55 -1.63
C PRO A 377 -19.14 9.89 -1.70
N ALA A 378 -18.94 10.54 -0.54
CA ALA A 378 -18.29 11.85 -0.47
C ALA A 378 -16.84 11.79 -0.99
N GLU A 379 -16.14 10.70 -0.68
CA GLU A 379 -14.79 10.38 -1.12
C GLU A 379 -14.70 10.30 -2.64
N SER A 380 -15.66 9.60 -3.26
CA SER A 380 -15.71 9.47 -4.73
C SER A 380 -15.97 10.83 -5.38
N PHE A 381 -16.90 11.62 -4.84
CA PHE A 381 -17.16 12.97 -5.34
C PHE A 381 -15.93 13.87 -5.23
N PHE A 382 -15.28 13.87 -4.06
CA PHE A 382 -14.09 14.64 -3.81
C PHE A 382 -12.96 14.30 -4.78
N LEU A 383 -12.65 13.00 -4.93
CA LEU A 383 -11.59 12.52 -5.81
C LEU A 383 -11.86 12.86 -7.28
N HIS A 384 -13.08 12.64 -7.74
CA HIS A 384 -13.46 12.95 -9.12
C HIS A 384 -13.33 14.45 -9.38
N LYS A 385 -13.96 15.29 -8.54
CA LYS A 385 -13.94 16.74 -8.75
C LYS A 385 -12.53 17.33 -8.63
N ALA A 386 -11.75 16.90 -7.63
CA ALA A 386 -10.35 17.29 -7.52
C ALA A 386 -9.55 16.86 -8.76
N GLY A 387 -9.72 15.61 -9.21
CA GLY A 387 -9.06 15.09 -10.41
C GLY A 387 -9.36 15.91 -11.67
N LEU A 388 -10.61 16.33 -11.87
CA LEU A 388 -11.03 17.16 -13.00
C LEU A 388 -10.40 18.56 -12.97
N ILE A 389 -10.38 19.21 -11.80
CA ILE A 389 -9.73 20.53 -11.65
C ILE A 389 -8.21 20.39 -11.91
N MET A 390 -7.58 19.35 -11.37
CA MET A 390 -6.15 19.09 -11.56
C MET A 390 -5.80 18.73 -13.00
N ALA A 391 -6.68 18.03 -13.72
CA ALA A 391 -6.52 17.76 -15.13
C ALA A 391 -6.54 19.05 -15.96
N LEU A 392 -7.47 19.98 -15.67
CA LEU A 392 -7.50 21.30 -16.32
C LEU A 392 -6.21 22.08 -16.04
N TRP A 393 -5.80 22.14 -14.77
CA TRP A 393 -4.60 22.88 -14.37
C TRP A 393 -3.35 22.40 -15.10
N ALA A 394 -3.20 21.10 -15.29
CA ALA A 394 -2.08 20.50 -16.02
C ALA A 394 -2.07 20.85 -17.52
N GLN A 395 -3.19 21.26 -18.09
CA GLN A 395 -3.29 21.62 -19.51
C GLN A 395 -3.08 23.11 -19.77
N MET A 396 -3.02 23.97 -18.74
CA MET A 396 -2.92 25.43 -18.90
C MET A 396 -1.53 25.87 -19.37
N PRO A 397 -1.41 26.54 -20.55
CA PRO A 397 -0.13 27.00 -21.08
C PRO A 397 0.34 28.34 -20.49
N VAL A 398 -0.59 29.19 -20.01
CA VAL A 398 -0.29 30.56 -19.56
C VAL A 398 -0.39 30.68 -18.04
N ALA A 399 0.56 31.41 -17.44
CA ALA A 399 0.73 31.52 -15.99
C ALA A 399 -0.46 32.13 -15.24
N VAL A 400 -1.15 33.12 -15.82
CA VAL A 400 -2.29 33.79 -15.17
C VAL A 400 -3.49 32.85 -15.09
N GLU A 401 -3.91 32.26 -16.21
CA GLU A 401 -5.00 31.28 -16.25
C GLU A 401 -4.70 30.06 -15.38
N LYS A 402 -3.42 29.63 -15.36
CA LYS A 402 -2.96 28.54 -14.48
C LYS A 402 -3.12 28.89 -13.00
N SER A 403 -2.87 30.14 -12.61
CA SER A 403 -3.04 30.62 -11.23
C SER A 403 -4.51 30.66 -10.81
N GLU A 404 -5.42 31.02 -11.71
CA GLU A 404 -6.85 31.01 -11.41
C GLU A 404 -7.40 29.59 -11.18
N VAL A 405 -7.00 28.63 -12.02
CA VAL A 405 -7.40 27.23 -11.83
C VAL A 405 -6.79 26.64 -10.55
N LEU A 406 -5.56 27.03 -10.23
CA LEU A 406 -4.94 26.68 -8.95
C LEU A 406 -5.76 27.20 -7.76
N ALA A 407 -6.19 28.46 -7.81
CA ALA A 407 -7.04 29.05 -6.77
C ALA A 407 -8.39 28.33 -6.64
N ASP A 408 -8.99 27.86 -7.75
CA ASP A 408 -10.19 27.03 -7.71
C ASP A 408 -9.95 25.68 -7.04
N ALA A 409 -8.82 25.03 -7.34
CA ALA A 409 -8.44 23.76 -6.72
C ALA A 409 -8.27 23.91 -5.21
N VAL A 410 -7.55 24.94 -4.77
CA VAL A 410 -7.32 25.27 -3.36
C VAL A 410 -8.66 25.54 -2.65
N ARG A 411 -9.51 26.41 -3.22
CA ARG A 411 -10.84 26.70 -2.65
C ARG A 411 -11.72 25.47 -2.54
N PHE A 412 -11.74 24.64 -3.58
CA PHE A 412 -12.53 23.41 -3.55
C PHE A 412 -12.05 22.47 -2.45
N ILE A 413 -10.76 22.14 -2.40
CA ILE A 413 -10.21 21.23 -1.38
C ILE A 413 -10.44 21.79 0.03
N ALA A 414 -10.21 23.10 0.26
CA ALA A 414 -10.45 23.74 1.55
C ALA A 414 -11.93 23.71 1.98
N SER A 415 -12.87 23.73 1.04
CA SER A 415 -14.32 23.71 1.30
C SER A 415 -14.85 22.35 1.76
N VAL A 416 -14.09 21.27 1.58
CA VAL A 416 -14.54 19.90 1.84
C VAL A 416 -14.30 19.52 3.30
N ASP A 417 -15.31 18.94 3.95
CA ASP A 417 -15.17 18.43 5.30
C ASP A 417 -14.27 17.19 5.32
N LYS A 418 -13.12 17.33 5.98
CA LYS A 418 -12.09 16.30 6.15
C LYS A 418 -12.61 15.09 6.92
N ARG A 419 -13.62 15.26 7.77
CA ARG A 419 -14.26 14.15 8.50
C ARG A 419 -15.17 13.33 7.60
N GLU A 420 -15.80 13.98 6.62
CA GLU A 420 -16.68 13.31 5.67
C GLU A 420 -15.89 12.50 4.64
N VAL A 421 -14.78 13.05 4.13
CA VAL A 421 -13.99 12.38 3.07
C VAL A 421 -12.84 11.51 3.59
N GLY A 422 -12.50 11.63 4.88
CA GLY A 422 -11.29 11.05 5.45
C GLY A 422 -10.07 11.95 5.28
N LEU A 423 -9.32 12.11 6.37
CA LEU A 423 -8.15 13.00 6.40
C LEU A 423 -7.08 12.61 5.38
N ASP A 424 -6.82 11.31 5.24
CA ASP A 424 -5.83 10.78 4.31
C ASP A 424 -6.15 11.13 2.86
N LEU A 425 -7.39 10.93 2.42
CA LEU A 425 -7.84 11.32 1.08
C LEU A 425 -7.75 12.84 0.88
N TRP A 426 -8.18 13.61 1.88
CA TRP A 426 -8.07 15.07 1.80
C TRP A 426 -6.62 15.54 1.64
N VAL A 427 -5.69 14.99 2.44
CA VAL A 427 -4.25 15.28 2.33
C VAL A 427 -3.70 14.83 0.98
N LEU A 428 -4.17 13.71 0.43
CA LEU A 428 -3.79 13.27 -0.91
C LEU A 428 -4.16 14.33 -1.95
N GLY A 429 -5.33 14.96 -1.85
CA GLY A 429 -5.74 16.03 -2.76
C GLY A 429 -4.77 17.21 -2.76
N VAL A 430 -4.34 17.66 -1.58
CA VAL A 430 -3.34 18.73 -1.44
C VAL A 430 -1.98 18.29 -2.00
N ARG A 431 -1.54 17.07 -1.70
CA ARG A 431 -0.25 16.55 -2.16
C ARG A 431 -0.19 16.26 -3.64
N ASP A 432 -1.26 15.75 -4.25
CA ASP A 432 -1.31 15.49 -5.70
C ASP A 432 -1.11 16.79 -6.49
N MET A 433 -1.59 17.92 -5.95
CA MET A 433 -1.31 19.25 -6.48
C MET A 433 0.17 19.59 -6.45
N MET A 434 0.81 19.46 -5.29
CA MET A 434 2.25 19.69 -5.13
C MET A 434 3.07 18.75 -6.02
N ASP A 435 2.75 17.46 -6.05
CA ASP A 435 3.48 16.44 -6.81
C ASP A 435 3.36 16.66 -8.32
N ARG A 436 2.21 17.10 -8.83
CA ARG A 436 2.06 17.47 -10.24
C ARG A 436 2.85 18.74 -10.57
N ALA A 437 2.87 19.72 -9.67
CA ALA A 437 3.65 20.94 -9.84
C ALA A 437 5.15 20.64 -10.02
N ARG A 438 5.67 19.72 -9.22
CA ARG A 438 7.07 19.28 -9.22
C ARG A 438 7.50 18.57 -10.51
N ARG A 439 6.60 17.84 -11.17
CA ARG A 439 6.93 17.07 -12.39
C ARG A 439 7.38 17.95 -13.55
N GLY A 440 6.97 19.21 -13.57
CA GLY A 440 7.40 20.20 -14.55
C GLY A 440 8.72 20.90 -14.21
N GLN A 441 9.30 20.64 -13.04
CA GLN A 441 10.50 21.33 -12.55
C GLN A 441 11.74 20.43 -12.68
N ALA A 442 12.85 21.00 -13.15
CA ALA A 442 14.11 20.28 -13.29
C ALA A 442 14.65 19.75 -11.94
N ASP A 443 14.48 20.54 -10.87
CA ASP A 443 14.93 20.23 -9.52
C ASP A 443 13.88 19.47 -8.68
N ARG A 444 12.70 19.20 -9.25
CA ARG A 444 11.54 18.60 -8.57
C ARG A 444 11.08 19.37 -7.32
N SER A 445 11.36 20.66 -7.22
CA SER A 445 10.83 21.52 -6.16
C SER A 445 9.36 21.89 -6.40
N VAL A 446 8.63 22.23 -5.33
CA VAL A 446 7.28 22.80 -5.49
C VAL A 446 7.45 24.27 -5.89
N PRO A 447 6.84 24.72 -6.98
CA PRO A 447 6.87 26.12 -7.37
C PRO A 447 6.35 27.04 -6.24
N PRO A 448 7.00 28.18 -5.96
CA PRO A 448 6.60 29.09 -4.88
C PRO A 448 5.14 29.52 -4.95
N GLU A 449 4.58 29.74 -6.14
CA GLU A 449 3.20 30.14 -6.35
C GLU A 449 2.19 29.09 -5.87
N VAL A 450 2.55 27.79 -5.95
CA VAL A 450 1.71 26.70 -5.43
C VAL A 450 1.77 26.68 -3.91
N LEU A 451 2.95 26.86 -3.32
CA LEU A 451 3.09 26.94 -1.86
C LEU A 451 2.35 28.17 -1.30
N GLU A 452 2.47 29.32 -1.95
CA GLU A 452 1.78 30.55 -1.57
C GLU A 452 0.26 30.37 -1.61
N ALA A 453 -0.28 29.80 -2.69
CA ALA A 453 -1.72 29.53 -2.80
C ALA A 453 -2.23 28.60 -1.67
N LEU A 454 -1.47 27.56 -1.32
CA LEU A 454 -1.84 26.62 -0.25
C LEU A 454 -1.77 27.26 1.14
N THR A 455 -0.72 28.05 1.41
CA THR A 455 -0.50 28.73 2.69
C THR A 455 -1.42 29.93 2.92
N GLN A 456 -1.92 30.56 1.85
CA GLN A 456 -2.90 31.64 1.90
C GLN A 456 -4.36 31.14 1.78
N SER A 457 -4.59 29.83 1.79
CA SER A 457 -5.93 29.23 1.63
C SER A 457 -6.94 29.57 2.72
N GLY A 458 -6.48 30.10 3.87
CA GLY A 458 -7.29 30.27 5.08
C GLY A 458 -7.54 28.98 5.85
N ASP A 459 -7.10 27.82 5.33
CA ASP A 459 -7.19 26.53 6.01
C ASP A 459 -5.85 26.21 6.70
N GLN A 460 -5.88 26.17 8.04
CA GLN A 460 -4.69 25.91 8.85
C GLN A 460 -4.10 24.51 8.61
N VAL A 461 -4.94 23.51 8.31
CA VAL A 461 -4.49 22.15 8.01
C VAL A 461 -3.83 22.10 6.64
N MET A 462 -4.35 22.84 5.66
CA MET A 462 -3.74 22.94 4.33
C MET A 462 -2.37 23.60 4.39
N THR A 463 -2.28 24.71 5.13
CA THR A 463 -1.02 25.41 5.40
C THR A 463 0.00 24.45 6.01
N LEU A 464 -0.41 23.71 7.05
CA LEU A 464 0.43 22.71 7.70
C LEU A 464 0.91 21.64 6.70
N VAL A 465 0.01 21.09 5.89
CA VAL A 465 0.35 20.06 4.90
C VAL A 465 1.35 20.61 3.86
N ALA A 466 1.18 21.84 3.39
CA ALA A 466 2.09 22.45 2.41
C ALA A 466 3.52 22.62 2.94
N GLU A 467 3.65 22.95 4.23
CA GLU A 467 4.94 23.14 4.90
C GLU A 467 5.61 21.84 5.38
N MET A 468 4.86 20.74 5.43
CA MET A 468 5.38 19.46 5.92
C MET A 468 6.37 18.83 4.94
N ASN A 469 7.40 18.19 5.50
CA ASN A 469 8.27 17.34 4.71
C ASN A 469 7.57 16.01 4.44
N TRP A 470 7.27 15.75 3.16
CA TRP A 470 6.59 14.53 2.72
C TRP A 470 7.54 13.46 2.19
N ASN A 471 8.85 13.71 2.21
CA ASN A 471 9.85 12.71 1.86
C ASN A 471 9.89 11.66 2.98
N LEU A 472 9.13 10.60 2.82
CA LEU A 472 9.36 9.34 3.51
C LEU A 472 10.14 8.45 2.55
N ASN A 473 11.33 8.02 2.96
CA ASN A 473 12.08 6.95 2.30
C ASN A 473 11.41 5.59 2.56
#